data_AF-A0A2J8S9P6-F1
#
_entry.id   AF-A0A2J8S9P6-F1
#
_cell.length_a   1.000
_cell.length_b   1.000
_cell.length_c   1.000
_cell.angle_alpha   90.00
_cell.angle_beta   90.00
_cell.angle_gamma   90.00
#
_symmetry.space_group_name_H-M   'P 1'
#
loop_
_entity.id
_entity.type
_entity.pdbx_description
1 polymer ?
#
loop_
_entity_poly.entity_id
_entity_poly.type
_entity_poly.pdbx_seq_one_letter_code
_entity_poly.pdbx_strand_id
1 'polypeptide(L)'
;MRTKKMSKSVPAFLQDECKDLAAADVKKQRSDPYVKAYLLPDKGKMGKKKTLVVKKTLNPVYNEILRYKIEKQILKTQKLNLSVWHRDSFKRNSFLGEVELDLETWDWDNKQNKQLRWYPLKRK
;
A
#
# COMPACT_ATOMS: atom_id res chain seq x y z
N MET A 1 -7.40 5.20 -39.67
CA MET A 1 -6.35 5.56 -38.69
C MET A 1 -6.79 5.08 -37.30
N ARG A 2 -6.15 4.05 -36.73
CA ARG A 2 -6.46 3.56 -35.38
C ARG A 2 -5.84 4.51 -34.35
N THR A 3 -6.66 5.33 -33.71
CA THR A 3 -6.24 6.10 -32.53
C THR A 3 -5.86 5.12 -31.42
N LYS A 4 -4.55 5.00 -31.12
CA LYS A 4 -4.08 4.33 -29.90
C LYS A 4 -4.69 5.10 -28.72
N LYS A 5 -5.73 4.53 -28.09
CA LYS A 5 -6.15 4.95 -26.74
C LYS A 5 -4.92 4.81 -25.85
N MET A 6 -4.33 5.94 -25.46
CA MET A 6 -3.28 5.94 -24.44
C MET A 6 -3.91 5.38 -23.17
N SER A 7 -3.50 4.17 -22.77
CA SER A 7 -3.85 3.61 -21.49
C SER A 7 -3.19 4.48 -20.42
N LYS A 8 -3.93 5.48 -19.95
CA LYS A 8 -3.54 6.30 -18.80
C LYS A 8 -3.54 5.36 -17.60
N SER A 9 -2.37 4.78 -17.32
CA SER A 9 -2.11 3.96 -16.15
C SER A 9 -2.11 4.90 -14.97
N VAL A 10 -3.03 4.68 -14.03
CA VAL A 10 -3.12 5.52 -12.84
C VAL A 10 -2.06 5.03 -11.85
N PRO A 11 -1.10 5.88 -11.44
CA PRO A 11 -0.23 5.53 -10.33
C PRO A 11 -1.09 5.47 -9.08
N ALA A 12 -1.11 4.32 -8.38
CA ALA A 12 -1.50 4.35 -6.98
C ALA A 12 -0.34 5.02 -6.25
N PHE A 13 -0.49 6.31 -5.94
CA PHE A 13 0.50 7.06 -5.18
C PHE A 13 0.38 6.62 -3.72
N LEU A 14 1.09 5.56 -3.32
CA LEU A 14 1.46 5.39 -1.92
C LEU A 14 2.67 6.28 -1.68
N GLN A 15 2.58 7.18 -0.72
CA GLN A 15 3.70 7.95 -0.23
C GLN A 15 3.55 8.07 1.29
N ASP A 16 4.56 7.91 2.14
CA ASP A 16 5.88 7.27 2.00
C ASP A 16 6.25 6.55 3.30
N GLU A 17 5.38 6.58 4.32
CA GLU A 17 5.80 6.31 5.68
C GLU A 17 4.69 5.72 6.53
N CYS A 18 5.09 4.96 7.55
CA CYS A 18 4.22 4.61 8.67
C CYS A 18 4.82 5.23 9.92
N LYS A 19 3.97 5.55 10.91
CA LYS A 19 4.38 6.06 12.21
C LYS A 19 3.79 5.21 13.32
N ASP A 20 4.54 5.10 14.41
CA ASP A 20 4.14 4.44 15.66
C ASP A 20 3.63 3.00 15.45
N LEU A 21 4.32 2.24 14.58
CA LEU A 21 4.00 0.84 14.37
C LEU A 21 4.20 0.01 15.64
N ALA A 22 3.43 -1.07 15.76
CA ALA A 22 3.65 -2.05 16.81
C ALA A 22 5.06 -2.67 16.69
N ALA A 23 5.74 -2.84 17.84
CA ALA A 23 7.01 -3.54 17.90
C ALA A 23 6.78 -5.05 17.82
N ALA A 24 7.24 -5.67 16.74
CA ALA A 24 7.23 -7.12 16.61
C ALA A 24 8.30 -7.77 17.50
N ASP A 25 9.46 -7.12 17.65
CA ASP A 25 10.46 -7.46 18.67
C ASP A 25 10.23 -6.56 19.89
N VAL A 26 9.38 -7.01 20.82
CA VAL A 26 9.03 -6.28 22.04
C VAL A 26 10.26 -6.01 22.93
N LYS A 27 11.24 -6.93 22.95
CA LYS A 27 12.46 -6.77 23.76
C LYS A 27 13.33 -5.64 23.24
N LYS A 28 13.41 -5.48 21.92
CA LYS A 28 14.23 -4.45 21.27
C LYS A 28 13.43 -3.23 20.80
N GLN A 29 12.13 -3.18 21.08
CA GLN A 29 11.22 -2.11 20.67
C GLN A 29 11.37 -1.73 19.19
N ARG A 30 11.41 -2.74 18.30
CA ARG A 30 11.63 -2.51 16.86
C ARG A 30 10.88 -3.50 15.99
N SER A 31 10.74 -3.10 14.73
CA SER A 31 10.19 -3.91 13.64
C SER A 31 11.07 -3.76 12.40
N ASP A 32 10.96 -4.72 11.49
CA ASP A 32 11.47 -4.65 10.11
C ASP A 32 10.28 -4.55 9.14
N PRO A 33 9.59 -3.39 9.08
CA PRO A 33 8.32 -3.27 8.39
C PRO A 33 8.44 -3.19 6.85
N TYR A 34 7.44 -3.72 6.16
CA TYR A 34 7.18 -3.52 4.73
C TYR A 34 5.67 -3.49 4.46
N VAL A 35 5.26 -2.80 3.39
CA VAL A 35 3.85 -2.70 2.99
C VAL A 35 3.57 -3.67 1.85
N LYS A 36 2.41 -4.35 1.91
CA LYS A 36 1.81 -5.04 0.77
C LYS A 36 0.58 -4.26 0.33
N ALA A 37 0.44 -4.07 -0.96
CA ALA A 37 -0.73 -3.47 -1.58
C ALA A 37 -1.46 -4.51 -2.44
N TYR A 38 -2.77 -4.59 -2.26
CA TYR A 38 -3.66 -5.49 -2.98
C TYR A 38 -4.82 -4.70 -3.57
N LEU A 39 -5.15 -4.97 -4.84
CA LEU A 39 -6.40 -4.52 -5.44
C LEU A 39 -7.42 -5.66 -5.38
N LEU A 40 -8.59 -5.38 -4.81
CA LEU A 40 -9.68 -6.32 -4.56
C LEU A 40 -10.94 -5.91 -5.33
N PRO A 41 -11.75 -6.86 -5.86
CA PRO A 41 -11.46 -8.29 -6.00
C PRO A 41 -10.34 -8.55 -6.99
N ASP A 42 -9.36 -9.38 -6.60
CA ASP A 42 -8.17 -9.65 -7.40
C ASP A 42 -8.55 -10.42 -8.70
N LYS A 43 -8.64 -9.70 -9.83
CA LYS A 43 -8.94 -10.31 -11.13
C LYS A 43 -7.71 -10.94 -11.80
N GLY A 44 -6.51 -10.95 -11.17
CA GLY A 44 -5.36 -11.69 -11.68
C GLY A 44 -4.03 -11.42 -10.99
N LYS A 45 -2.99 -12.23 -11.27
CA LYS A 45 -1.65 -12.23 -10.61
C LYS A 45 -0.91 -10.87 -10.52
N MET A 46 -1.40 -9.82 -11.15
CA MET A 46 -0.84 -8.46 -11.14
C MET A 46 -1.33 -7.59 -9.96
N GLY A 47 -2.34 -8.02 -9.19
CA GLY A 47 -2.99 -7.22 -8.14
C GLY A 47 -2.16 -6.97 -6.88
N LYS A 48 -1.06 -7.72 -6.69
CA LYS A 48 -0.18 -7.61 -5.52
C LYS A 48 1.09 -6.82 -5.82
N LYS A 49 1.38 -5.83 -4.99
CA LYS A 49 2.66 -5.10 -4.93
C LYS A 49 3.17 -5.08 -3.50
N LYS A 50 4.48 -4.86 -3.33
CA LYS A 50 5.08 -4.68 -2.00
C LYS A 50 6.26 -3.72 -2.09
N THR A 51 6.54 -3.04 -0.98
CA THR A 51 7.76 -2.24 -0.81
C THR A 51 8.93 -3.14 -0.44
N LEU A 52 10.12 -2.55 -0.40
CA LEU A 52 11.26 -3.08 0.33
C LEU A 52 11.01 -3.05 1.84
N VAL A 53 11.83 -3.82 2.54
CA VAL A 53 11.83 -3.90 4.01
C VAL A 53 12.74 -2.80 4.54
N VAL A 54 12.19 -1.91 5.37
CA VAL A 54 12.98 -0.96 6.16
C VAL A 54 13.29 -1.64 7.48
N LYS A 55 14.56 -1.68 7.89
CA LYS A 55 14.99 -2.45 9.06
C LYS A 55 15.00 -1.62 10.34
N LYS A 56 14.73 -2.27 11.47
CA LYS A 56 14.92 -1.77 12.83
C LYS A 56 14.25 -0.41 13.11
N THR A 57 13.01 -0.25 12.68
CA THR A 57 12.24 0.98 12.88
C THR A 57 10.77 0.71 13.12
N LEU A 58 10.13 1.55 13.93
CA LEU A 58 8.67 1.63 14.06
C LEU A 58 8.08 2.76 13.20
N ASN A 59 8.95 3.57 12.60
CA ASN A 59 8.61 4.73 11.78
C ASN A 59 9.30 4.60 10.40
N PRO A 60 8.93 3.61 9.58
CA PRO A 60 9.58 3.41 8.30
C PRO A 60 9.23 4.52 7.31
N VAL A 61 10.23 4.93 6.53
CA VAL A 61 10.07 5.73 5.31
C VAL A 61 10.52 4.87 4.15
N TYR A 62 9.62 4.57 3.22
CA TYR A 62 9.81 3.67 2.09
C TYR A 62 10.36 4.40 0.86
N ASN A 63 9.93 5.63 0.57
CA ASN A 63 10.32 6.38 -0.63
C ASN A 63 10.06 5.58 -1.92
N GLU A 64 8.96 4.82 -1.97
CA GLU A 64 8.65 3.85 -3.01
C GLU A 64 7.25 4.03 -3.59
N ILE A 65 7.15 4.11 -4.93
CA ILE A 65 5.88 4.23 -5.64
C ILE A 65 5.45 2.88 -6.22
N LEU A 66 4.36 2.32 -5.69
CA LEU A 66 3.76 1.07 -6.18
C LEU A 66 2.82 1.33 -7.36
N ARG A 67 3.28 1.04 -8.58
CA ARG A 67 2.50 1.31 -9.82
C ARG A 67 1.66 0.12 -10.28
N TYR A 68 0.38 0.38 -10.56
CA TYR A 68 -0.53 -0.56 -11.20
C TYR A 68 -0.81 -0.13 -12.65
N LYS A 69 -0.76 -1.09 -13.58
CA LYS A 69 -1.12 -0.87 -15.00
C LYS A 69 -2.55 -1.31 -15.23
N ILE A 70 -3.51 -0.53 -14.73
CA ILE A 70 -4.95 -0.82 -14.81
C ILE A 70 -5.68 0.42 -15.32
N GLU A 71 -6.76 0.22 -16.07
CA GLU A 71 -7.61 1.29 -16.58
C GLU A 71 -8.40 1.96 -15.44
N LYS A 72 -8.56 3.29 -15.49
CA LYS A 72 -9.27 4.06 -14.45
C LYS A 72 -10.70 3.53 -14.20
N GLN A 73 -11.40 3.07 -15.23
CA GLN A 73 -12.77 2.53 -15.10
C GLN A 73 -12.79 1.25 -14.26
N ILE A 74 -11.83 0.34 -14.49
CA ILE A 74 -11.71 -0.87 -13.70
C ILE A 74 -11.25 -0.53 -12.28
N LEU A 75 -10.31 0.40 -12.14
CA LEU A 75 -9.76 0.80 -10.84
C LEU A 75 -10.83 1.36 -9.89
N LYS A 76 -11.83 2.08 -10.43
CA LYS A 76 -12.99 2.57 -9.66
C LYS A 76 -13.91 1.47 -9.14
N THR A 77 -13.81 0.26 -9.66
CA THR A 77 -14.63 -0.89 -9.18
C THR A 77 -13.87 -1.77 -8.18
N GLN A 78 -12.80 -1.24 -7.60
CA GLN A 78 -11.86 -2.00 -6.78
C GLN A 78 -11.68 -1.34 -5.41
N LYS A 79 -11.14 -2.11 -4.48
CA LYS A 79 -10.65 -1.62 -3.20
C LYS A 79 -9.16 -1.83 -3.11
N LEU A 80 -8.44 -0.85 -2.57
CA LEU A 80 -7.02 -0.95 -2.29
C LEU A 80 -6.84 -1.34 -0.82
N ASN A 81 -6.42 -2.58 -0.58
CA ASN A 81 -5.99 -3.02 0.74
C ASN A 81 -4.47 -2.82 0.88
N LEU A 82 -4.08 -2.07 1.92
CA LEU A 82 -2.70 -1.83 2.31
C LEU A 82 -2.47 -2.49 3.66
N SER A 83 -1.55 -3.44 3.70
CA SER A 83 -1.20 -4.14 4.94
C SER A 83 0.28 -3.97 5.25
N VAL A 84 0.59 -3.67 6.51
CA VAL A 84 1.94 -3.52 7.04
C VAL A 84 2.36 -4.80 7.73
N TRP A 85 3.58 -5.26 7.46
CA TRP A 85 4.10 -6.53 7.92
C TRP A 85 5.52 -6.38 8.45
N HIS A 86 5.85 -7.08 9.53
CA HIS A 86 7.22 -7.30 9.95
C HIS A 86 7.83 -8.47 9.18
N ARG A 87 8.99 -8.26 8.56
CA ARG A 87 9.80 -9.33 8.00
C ARG A 87 10.64 -9.99 9.10
N ASP A 88 10.32 -11.23 9.43
CA ASP A 88 11.17 -12.08 10.26
C ASP A 88 11.97 -13.02 9.33
N SER A 89 13.28 -13.11 9.56
CA SER A 89 14.17 -13.96 8.76
C SER A 89 14.09 -15.44 9.13
N PHE A 90 13.75 -15.73 10.39
CA PHE A 90 13.76 -17.09 10.96
C PHE A 90 12.37 -17.59 11.33
N LYS A 91 11.37 -16.71 11.38
CA LYS A 91 9.97 -17.05 11.68
C LYS A 91 9.03 -16.60 10.56
N ARG A 92 7.74 -16.83 10.77
CA ARG A 92 6.68 -16.26 9.93
C ARG A 92 6.63 -14.75 10.11
N ASN A 93 6.39 -14.04 9.02
CA ASN A 93 6.21 -12.59 9.04
C ASN A 93 5.00 -12.21 9.90
N SER A 94 5.15 -11.24 10.78
CA SER A 94 4.08 -10.76 11.65
C SER A 94 3.27 -9.68 10.94
N PHE A 95 1.95 -9.70 11.11
CA PHE A 95 1.07 -8.64 10.64
C PHE A 95 1.08 -7.48 11.66
N LEU A 96 1.21 -6.25 11.18
CA LEU A 96 1.25 -5.04 12.03
C LEU A 96 -0.02 -4.19 11.92
N GLY A 97 -0.80 -4.37 10.85
CA GLY A 97 -2.08 -3.69 10.66
C GLY A 97 -2.39 -3.46 9.19
N GLU A 98 -3.64 -3.07 8.89
CA GLU A 98 -4.07 -2.77 7.53
C GLU A 98 -5.05 -1.60 7.43
N VAL A 99 -5.18 -1.06 6.23
CA VAL A 99 -6.24 -0.15 5.84
C VAL A 99 -6.81 -0.61 4.50
N GLU A 100 -8.11 -0.48 4.33
CA GLU A 100 -8.80 -0.67 3.06
C GLU A 100 -9.36 0.67 2.59
N LEU A 101 -9.03 1.03 1.35
CA LEU A 101 -9.50 2.24 0.69
C LEU A 101 -10.43 1.84 -0.45
N ASP A 102 -11.64 2.40 -0.43
CA ASP A 102 -12.56 2.23 -1.55
C ASP A 102 -12.16 3.18 -2.68
N LEU A 103 -11.84 2.61 -3.85
CA LEU A 103 -11.40 3.38 -5.00
C LEU A 103 -12.57 3.91 -5.85
N GLU A 104 -13.79 3.45 -5.59
CA GLU A 104 -15.02 3.96 -6.19
C GLU A 104 -15.28 5.40 -5.72
N THR A 105 -15.21 5.59 -4.41
CA THR A 105 -15.45 6.87 -3.73
C THR A 105 -14.20 7.73 -3.62
N TRP A 106 -13.05 7.25 -4.13
CA TRP A 106 -11.82 8.00 -4.13
C TRP A 106 -11.89 9.21 -5.08
N ASP A 107 -11.60 10.39 -4.55
CA ASP A 107 -11.60 11.62 -5.33
C ASP A 107 -10.32 11.71 -6.20
N TRP A 108 -10.39 11.13 -7.39
CA TRP A 108 -9.26 11.07 -8.33
C TRP A 108 -8.78 12.42 -8.85
N ASP A 109 -9.58 13.47 -8.73
CA ASP A 109 -9.30 14.79 -9.28
C ASP A 109 -8.94 15.80 -8.17
N ASN A 110 -8.98 15.37 -6.90
CA ASN A 110 -8.57 16.19 -5.76
C ASN A 110 -7.08 16.51 -5.79
N LYS A 111 -6.74 17.80 -5.83
CA LYS A 111 -5.35 18.26 -5.65
C LYS A 111 -4.83 17.97 -4.23
N GLN A 112 -5.70 17.86 -3.21
CA GLN A 112 -5.34 17.45 -1.84
C GLN A 112 -5.10 15.95 -1.70
N ASN A 113 -5.52 15.11 -2.65
CA ASN A 113 -5.08 13.71 -2.66
C ASN A 113 -3.63 13.57 -3.15
N LYS A 114 -3.01 14.69 -3.57
CA LYS A 114 -1.55 14.84 -3.65
C LYS A 114 -0.92 15.27 -2.31
N GLN A 115 -1.73 15.65 -1.30
CA GLN A 115 -1.28 15.88 0.07
C GLN A 115 -1.42 14.60 0.88
N LEU A 116 -0.44 14.37 1.76
CA LEU A 116 -0.35 13.18 2.59
C LEU A 116 -1.57 13.06 3.53
N ARG A 117 -2.31 11.95 3.43
CA ARG A 117 -3.38 11.60 4.38
C ARG A 117 -2.93 10.43 5.24
N TRP A 118 -3.08 10.58 6.55
CA TRP A 118 -2.85 9.50 7.51
C TRP A 118 -4.08 8.62 7.65
N TYR A 119 -3.85 7.31 7.67
CA TYR A 119 -4.90 6.32 7.90
C TYR A 119 -4.53 5.48 9.12
N PRO A 120 -5.42 5.36 10.12
CA PRO A 120 -5.18 4.48 11.25
C PRO A 120 -5.18 3.02 10.78
N LEU A 121 -4.15 2.27 11.16
CA LEU A 121 -4.08 0.85 10.86
C LEU A 121 -5.05 0.07 11.77
N LYS A 122 -5.89 -0.74 11.15
CA LYS A 122 -6.76 -1.68 11.84
C LYS A 122 -5.98 -2.95 12.16
N ARG A 123 -6.17 -3.46 13.37
CA ARG A 123 -5.80 -4.84 13.72
C ARG A 123 -6.93 -5.76 13.24
N LYS A 124 -6.55 -6.92 12.72
CA LYS A 124 -7.50 -7.95 12.31
C LYS A 124 -7.76 -8.92 13.45
#